data_AF-A0A4Y9J8W7-F1
#
_entry.id   AF-A0A4Y9J8W7-F1
#
_cell.length_a   1.000
_cell.length_b   1.000
_cell.length_c   1.000
_cell.angle_alpha   90.00
_cell.angle_beta   90.00
_cell.angle_gamma   90.00
#
_symmetry.space_group_name_H-M   'P 1'
#
loop_
_entity.id
_entity.type
_entity.pdbx_description
1 polymer ?
#
loop_
_entity_poly.entity_id
_entity_poly.type
_entity_poly.pdbx_seq_one_letter_code
_entity_poly.pdbx_strand_id
1 'polypeptide(L)'
;MSNNIEIIMDIDTLEIYEVIDLNEEKEATVTDYENFPKEGKAFPYDDLNRIWLGNGYYYKPSSLLWEVVKDDIIHELSPKNKHGTYPYYKHAIDGTWGRVKQLTQEEAMWLTLEFNPELMSYV
;
A
#
# COMPACT_ATOMS: atom_id res chain seq x y z
N MET A 1 -9.99 -25.20 8.15
CA MET A 1 -10.09 -23.81 7.69
C MET A 1 -8.67 -23.30 7.63
N SER A 2 -8.14 -23.05 6.44
CA SER A 2 -6.78 -22.53 6.28
C SER A 2 -6.87 -21.02 6.37
N ASN A 3 -6.21 -20.42 7.35
CA ASN A 3 -6.07 -18.96 7.41
C ASN A 3 -5.03 -18.56 6.36
N ASN A 4 -5.47 -17.91 5.30
CA ASN A 4 -4.57 -17.40 4.26
C ASN A 4 -4.08 -16.02 4.71
N ILE A 5 -3.11 -15.99 5.62
CA ILE A 5 -2.51 -14.75 6.11
C ILE A 5 -1.17 -14.55 5.40
N GLU A 6 -0.99 -13.40 4.75
CA GLU A 6 0.29 -12.97 4.18
C GLU A 6 1.00 -12.05 5.18
N ILE A 7 2.24 -12.40 5.55
CA ILE A 7 3.06 -11.62 6.48
C ILE A 7 4.23 -11.05 5.69
N ILE A 8 4.33 -9.73 5.65
CA ILE A 8 5.47 -9.04 5.08
C ILE A 8 6.44 -8.79 6.23
N MET A 9 7.59 -9.45 6.17
CA MET A 9 8.61 -9.35 7.19
C MET A 9 10.00 -9.28 6.58
N ASP A 10 10.91 -8.67 7.33
CA ASP A 10 12.33 -8.75 7.05
C ASP A 10 12.84 -10.14 7.40
N ILE A 11 13.59 -10.78 6.50
CA ILE A 11 14.06 -12.15 6.72
C ILE A 11 15.25 -12.23 7.68
N ASP A 12 16.03 -11.15 7.81
CA ASP A 12 17.26 -11.13 8.59
C ASP A 12 17.03 -10.68 10.03
N THR A 13 16.14 -9.69 10.22
CA THR A 13 15.79 -9.11 11.52
C THR A 13 14.51 -9.72 12.10
N LEU A 14 13.74 -10.43 11.28
CA LEU A 14 12.42 -10.97 11.62
C LEU A 14 11.40 -9.89 12.03
N GLU A 15 11.65 -8.62 11.68
CA GLU A 15 10.71 -7.53 11.92
C GLU A 15 9.51 -7.66 10.97
N ILE A 16 8.30 -7.68 11.54
CA ILE A 16 7.06 -7.76 10.77
C ILE A 16 6.62 -6.35 10.40
N TYR A 17 6.52 -6.10 9.09
CA TYR A 17 6.08 -4.82 8.54
C TYR A 17 4.57 -4.77 8.37
N GLU A 18 3.96 -5.88 7.93
CA GLU A 18 2.55 -5.92 7.59
C GLU A 18 2.00 -7.35 7.70
N VAL A 19 0.71 -7.47 8.05
CA VAL A 19 -0.02 -8.73 8.14
C VAL A 19 -1.35 -8.53 7.42
N ILE A 20 -1.58 -9.29 6.35
CA ILE A 20 -2.73 -9.19 5.46
C ILE A 20 -3.54 -10.48 5.60
N ASP A 21 -4.80 -10.38 5.99
CA ASP A 21 -5.71 -11.54 5.98
C ASP A 21 -6.42 -11.63 4.62
N LEU A 22 -6.11 -12.68 3.86
CA LEU A 22 -6.69 -12.94 2.53
C LEU A 22 -8.03 -13.68 2.61
N ASN A 23 -8.47 -14.10 3.80
CA ASN A 23 -9.79 -14.70 3.99
C ASN A 23 -10.88 -13.66 4.32
N GLU A 24 -10.50 -12.40 4.52
CA GLU A 24 -11.47 -11.31 4.61
C GLU A 24 -11.96 -11.00 3.18
N GLU A 25 -13.12 -11.52 2.82
CA GLU A 25 -13.75 -11.27 1.52
C GLU A 25 -13.82 -9.76 1.27
N LYS A 26 -13.05 -9.27 0.30
CA LYS A 26 -13.21 -7.91 -0.23
C LYS A 26 -14.57 -7.83 -0.92
N GLU A 27 -15.60 -7.41 -0.19
CA GLU A 27 -16.86 -7.01 -0.81
C GLU A 27 -16.58 -5.83 -1.76
N ALA A 28 -16.62 -6.12 -3.06
CA ALA A 28 -16.72 -5.10 -4.09
C ALA A 28 -18.03 -4.32 -3.88
N THR A 29 -17.94 -3.15 -3.25
CA THR A 29 -19.06 -2.20 -3.17
C THR A 29 -18.63 -0.86 -3.76
N VAL A 30 -19.02 -0.66 -5.02
CA VAL A 30 -19.24 0.68 -5.56
C VAL A 30 -20.53 1.20 -4.90
N THR A 31 -20.43 2.10 -3.92
CA THR A 31 -21.55 2.98 -3.51
C THR A 31 -21.06 4.21 -2.76
N ASP A 32 -21.27 5.36 -3.40
CA ASP A 32 -21.69 6.67 -2.87
C ASP A 32 -20.85 7.41 -1.81
N TYR A 33 -20.28 8.53 -2.26
CA TYR A 33 -19.67 9.61 -1.47
C TYR A 33 -20.67 10.41 -0.61
N GLU A 34 -21.71 9.80 -0.08
CA GLU A 34 -22.71 10.47 0.76
C GLU A 34 -22.95 9.71 2.05
N ASN A 35 -21.99 9.77 2.98
CA ASN A 35 -22.24 9.80 4.43
C ASN A 35 -20.91 9.87 5.20
N PHE A 36 -20.30 11.07 5.24
CA PHE A 36 -19.34 11.34 6.32
C PHE A 36 -20.13 11.47 7.63
N PRO A 37 -19.81 10.70 8.69
CA PRO A 37 -20.41 10.94 9.98
C PRO A 37 -19.94 12.31 10.49
N LYS A 38 -20.94 13.13 10.87
CA LYS A 38 -20.78 14.41 11.55
C LYS A 38 -19.85 14.26 12.76
N GLU A 39 -18.91 15.21 12.86
CA GLU A 39 -18.11 15.62 14.03
C GLU A 39 -18.00 14.65 15.22
N GLY A 40 -16.76 14.25 15.52
CA GLY A 40 -16.38 14.01 16.92
C GLY A 40 -15.82 12.63 17.26
N LYS A 41 -14.90 12.10 16.47
CA LYS A 41 -13.78 11.25 16.92
C LYS A 41 -12.81 11.14 15.76
N ALA A 42 -11.72 11.91 15.81
CA ALA A 42 -10.57 11.58 14.98
C ALA A 42 -10.13 10.19 15.43
N PHE A 43 -10.33 9.15 14.62
CA PHE A 43 -9.58 7.92 14.80
C PHE A 43 -8.14 8.30 14.47
N PRO A 44 -7.23 8.40 15.46
CA PRO A 44 -5.86 8.74 15.16
C PRO A 44 -5.32 7.63 14.27
N TYR A 45 -4.62 8.04 13.21
CA TYR A 45 -3.80 7.08 12.48
C TYR A 45 -2.80 6.47 13.46
N ASP A 46 -2.59 5.16 13.37
CA ASP A 46 -1.56 4.48 14.16
C ASP A 46 -0.14 4.89 13.73
N ASP A 47 0.88 4.37 14.42
CA ASP A 47 2.29 4.65 14.10
C ASP A 47 2.71 4.20 12.69
N LEU A 48 1.85 3.43 12.01
CA LEU A 48 2.00 2.98 10.63
C LEU A 48 1.13 3.80 9.65
N ASN A 49 0.57 4.92 10.10
CA ASN A 49 -0.35 5.77 9.35
C ASN A 49 -1.62 5.05 8.86
N ARG A 50 -2.17 4.12 9.65
CA ARG A 50 -3.40 3.37 9.34
C ARG A 50 -4.57 3.77 10.25
N ILE A 51 -5.78 3.74 9.70
CA ILE A 51 -7.05 3.96 10.40
C ILE A 51 -7.88 2.67 10.32
N TRP A 52 -8.39 2.20 11.47
CA TRP A 52 -9.32 1.08 11.51
C TRP A 52 -10.75 1.59 11.22
N LEU A 53 -11.37 1.12 10.14
CA LEU A 53 -12.73 1.54 9.74
C LEU A 53 -13.81 0.50 10.07
N GLY A 54 -13.50 -0.50 10.90
CA GLY A 54 -14.44 -1.55 11.31
C GLY A 54 -14.46 -2.77 10.39
N ASN A 55 -13.97 -2.62 9.16
CA ASN A 55 -13.87 -3.65 8.12
C ASN A 55 -12.43 -3.78 7.60
N GLY A 56 -11.44 -3.39 8.40
CA GLY A 56 -10.03 -3.42 8.03
C GLY A 56 -9.25 -2.15 8.41
N TYR A 57 -7.93 -2.24 8.22
CA TYR A 57 -7.01 -1.11 8.33
C TYR A 57 -6.84 -0.44 6.97
N TYR A 58 -7.01 0.88 6.93
CA TYR A 58 -6.86 1.71 5.74
C TYR A 58 -5.72 2.68 5.95
N TYR A 59 -4.86 2.87 4.96
CA TYR A 59 -3.79 3.85 5.08
C TYR A 59 -4.30 5.28 4.88
N LYS A 60 -3.62 6.26 5.49
CA LYS A 60 -3.89 7.69 5.29
C LYS A 60 -3.89 8.01 3.78
N PRO A 61 -4.77 8.88 3.26
CA PRO A 61 -4.79 9.23 1.83
C PRO A 61 -3.45 9.71 1.24
N SER A 62 -2.51 10.16 2.09
CA SER A 62 -1.12 10.43 1.73
C SER A 62 -0.21 9.18 1.81
N SER A 63 -0.69 8.00 1.41
CA SER A 63 0.02 6.71 1.53
C SER A 63 0.45 6.11 0.20
N LEU A 64 0.12 6.78 -0.90
CA LEU A 64 0.46 6.37 -2.25
C LEU A 64 1.04 7.57 -3.00
N LEU A 65 2.21 7.39 -3.59
CA LEU A 65 2.81 8.36 -4.50
C LEU A 65 2.23 8.16 -5.91
N TRP A 66 2.16 6.91 -6.36
CA TRP A 66 1.56 6.55 -7.63
C TRP A 66 1.20 5.06 -7.68
N GLU A 67 0.28 4.73 -8.56
CA GLU A 67 -0.10 3.38 -8.96
C GLU A 67 -0.13 3.32 -10.49
N VAL A 68 0.45 2.27 -11.06
CA VAL A 68 0.46 2.03 -12.50
C VAL A 68 0.13 0.56 -12.77
N VAL A 69 -0.78 0.32 -13.71
CA VAL A 69 -1.08 -1.02 -14.20
C VAL A 69 -0.30 -1.28 -15.48
N LYS A 70 0.51 -2.35 -15.50
CA LYS A 70 1.29 -2.77 -16.66
C LYS A 70 1.31 -4.29 -16.74
N ASP A 71 0.96 -4.82 -17.92
CA ASP A 71 0.96 -6.27 -18.20
C ASP A 71 0.20 -7.10 -17.13
N ASP A 72 -1.01 -6.64 -16.76
CA ASP A 72 -1.87 -7.23 -15.71
C ASP A 72 -1.26 -7.27 -14.29
N ILE A 73 -0.18 -6.50 -14.07
CA ILE A 73 0.47 -6.31 -12.78
C ILE A 73 0.22 -4.86 -12.34
N ILE A 74 -0.27 -4.73 -11.11
CA ILE A 74 -0.40 -3.45 -10.42
C ILE A 74 0.94 -3.15 -9.74
N HIS A 75 1.44 -1.94 -9.96
CA HIS A 75 2.68 -1.40 -9.40
C HIS A 75 2.35 -0.17 -8.56
N GLU A 76 2.67 -0.21 -7.28
CA GLU A 76 2.34 0.87 -6.34
C GLU A 76 3.60 1.30 -5.59
N LEU A 77 3.84 2.61 -5.55
CA LEU A 77 4.90 3.19 -4.73
C LEU A 77 4.30 4.05 -3.62
N SER A 78 4.64 3.74 -2.38
CA SER A 78 4.20 4.50 -1.21
C SER A 78 5.26 5.53 -0.78
N PRO A 79 4.85 6.58 -0.04
CA PRO A 79 5.78 7.52 0.56
C PRO A 79 6.76 6.86 1.52
N LYS A 80 7.84 7.59 1.79
CA LYS A 80 8.93 7.15 2.68
C LYS A 80 8.39 6.76 4.05
N ASN A 81 8.70 5.55 4.49
CA ASN A 81 8.35 5.04 5.81
C ASN A 81 9.27 5.63 6.91
N LYS A 82 9.02 5.26 8.17
CA LYS A 82 9.81 5.69 9.34
C LYS A 82 11.29 5.29 9.29
N HIS A 83 11.64 4.26 8.52
CA HIS A 83 13.00 3.76 8.35
C HIS A 83 13.75 4.47 7.21
N GLY A 84 13.09 5.37 6.48
CA GLY A 84 13.73 6.11 5.39
C GLY A 84 13.68 5.42 4.03
N THR A 85 12.99 4.28 3.90
CA THR A 85 12.80 3.55 2.64
C THR A 85 11.39 3.76 2.09
N TYR A 86 11.22 3.49 0.80
CA TYR A 86 9.96 3.61 0.07
C TYR A 86 9.39 2.21 -0.17
N PRO A 87 8.24 1.85 0.43
CA PRO A 87 7.56 0.60 0.12
C PRO A 87 7.10 0.59 -1.34
N TYR A 88 7.43 -0.48 -2.05
CA TYR A 88 7.02 -0.73 -3.41
C TYR A 88 6.31 -2.06 -3.49
N TYR A 89 5.03 -2.03 -3.83
CA TYR A 89 4.19 -3.20 -3.97
C TYR A 89 4.06 -3.53 -5.46
N LYS A 90 4.20 -4.82 -5.78
CA LYS A 90 3.71 -5.34 -7.05
C LYS A 90 2.80 -6.53 -6.80
N HIS A 91 1.66 -6.57 -7.45
CA HIS A 91 0.76 -7.70 -7.34
C HIS A 91 0.00 -7.91 -8.64
N ALA A 92 -0.47 -9.13 -8.88
CA ALA A 92 -1.37 -9.38 -9.99
C ALA A 92 -2.71 -8.66 -9.76
N ILE A 93 -3.33 -8.20 -10.84
CA ILE A 93 -4.64 -7.54 -10.79
C ILE A 93 -5.73 -8.44 -10.21
N ASP A 94 -5.60 -9.75 -10.39
CA ASP A 94 -6.49 -10.78 -9.86
C ASP A 94 -6.19 -11.14 -8.39
N GLY A 95 -5.16 -10.53 -7.79
CA GLY A 95 -4.75 -10.76 -6.40
C GLY A 95 -4.11 -12.13 -6.16
N THR A 96 -3.79 -12.91 -7.20
CA THR A 96 -3.24 -14.27 -7.04
C THR A 96 -1.86 -14.29 -6.39
N TRP A 97 -1.09 -13.21 -6.51
CA TRP A 97 0.18 -13.05 -5.84
C TRP A 97 0.53 -11.57 -5.63
N GLY A 98 1.27 -11.29 -4.56
CA GLY A 98 1.85 -9.98 -4.26
C GLY A 98 3.31 -10.11 -3.82
N ARG A 99 4.08 -9.03 -3.97
CA ARG A 99 5.43 -8.88 -3.41
C ARG A 99 5.66 -7.43 -3.02
N VAL A 100 6.41 -7.26 -1.93
CA VAL A 100 6.81 -5.94 -1.44
C VAL A 100 8.33 -5.83 -1.44
N LYS A 101 8.84 -4.66 -1.82
CA LYS A 101 10.25 -4.29 -1.68
C LYS A 101 10.36 -2.96 -0.94
N GLN A 102 11.45 -2.80 -0.20
CA GLN A 102 11.83 -1.53 0.41
C GLN A 102 12.89 -0.88 -0.48
N LEU A 103 12.54 0.21 -1.15
CA LEU A 103 13.43 0.91 -2.06
C LEU A 103 14.16 2.05 -1.35
N THR A 104 15.41 2.25 -1.69
CA THR A 104 16.13 3.49 -1.38
C THR A 104 15.53 4.67 -2.15
N GLN A 105 15.88 5.89 -1.76
CA GLN A 105 15.42 7.09 -2.46
C GLN A 105 15.81 7.09 -3.96
N GLU A 106 17.04 6.65 -4.28
CA GLU A 106 17.52 6.59 -5.65
C GLU A 106 16.75 5.53 -6.47
N GLU A 107 16.55 4.33 -5.92
CA GLU A 107 15.77 3.28 -6.59
C GLU A 107 14.31 3.70 -6.82
N ALA A 108 13.67 4.33 -5.83
CA ALA A 108 12.30 4.83 -5.94
C ALA A 108 12.18 5.94 -7.01
N MET A 109 13.18 6.81 -7.11
CA MET A 109 13.25 7.84 -8.14
C MET A 109 13.37 7.23 -9.53
N TRP A 110 14.34 6.33 -9.74
CA TRP A 110 14.52 5.68 -11.04
C TRP A 110 13.28 4.89 -11.48
N LEU A 111 12.65 4.17 -10.55
CA LEU A 111 11.41 3.44 -10.83
C LEU A 111 10.28 4.40 -11.24
N THR A 112 10.15 5.54 -10.55
CA THR A 112 9.16 6.56 -10.90
C THR A 112 9.37 7.07 -12.33
N LEU A 113 10.62 7.32 -12.73
CA LEU A 113 10.99 7.78 -14.07
C LEU A 113 10.83 6.68 -15.14
N GLU A 114 10.99 5.42 -14.78
CA GLU A 114 10.74 4.29 -15.69
C GLU A 114 9.25 4.19 -16.07
N PHE A 115 8.36 4.37 -15.11
CA PHE A 115 6.91 4.32 -15.36
C PHE A 115 6.33 5.64 -15.87
N ASN A 116 6.98 6.77 -15.59
CA ASN A 116 6.53 8.12 -15.94
C ASN A 116 7.69 8.90 -16.60
N PRO A 117 8.12 8.49 -17.81
CA PRO A 117 9.31 9.05 -18.47
C PRO A 117 9.18 10.54 -18.80
N GLU A 118 7.98 11.09 -18.88
CA GLU A 118 7.71 12.52 -19.04
C GLU A 118 8.28 13.36 -17.88
N LEU A 119 8.41 12.76 -16.69
CA LEU A 119 8.98 13.41 -15.51
C LEU A 119 10.50 13.62 -15.63
N MET A 120 11.18 12.94 -16.56
CA MET A 120 12.61 13.15 -16.84
C MET A 120 12.93 14.61 -17.22
N SER A 121 11.95 15.35 -17.73
CA SER A 121 12.13 16.77 -18.08
C SER A 121 12.23 17.71 -16.86
N TYR A 122 11.90 17.20 -15.66
CA TYR A 122 11.90 17.96 -14.40
C TYR A 122 13.02 17.55 -13.43
N VAL A 123 13.90 16.63 -13.85
CA VAL A 123 15.08 16.15 -13.10
C VAL A 123 16.33 16.87 -13.59
#